data_AF-A0A0B6ANA3-F1
#
_entry.id   AF-A0A0B6ANA3-F1
#
_cell.length_a   1.000
_cell.length_b   1.000
_cell.length_c   1.000
_cell.angle_alpha   90.00
_cell.angle_beta   90.00
_cell.angle_gamma   90.00
#
_symmetry.space_group_name_H-M   'P 1'
#
loop_
_entity.id
_entity.type
_entity.pdbx_description
1 polymer ?
#
loop_
_entity_poly.entity_id
_entity_poly.type
_entity_poly.pdbx_seq_one_letter_code
_entity_poly.pdbx_strand_id
1 'polypeptide(L)' 'MSKRVRFSIVIEDPHQLEVGAGIKQDGLFLIVTKITKVEFVASRAVLVSGYATK' A
#
# COMPACT_ATOMS: atom_id res chain seq x y z
N MET A 1 5.12 11.05 17.53
CA MET A 1 5.61 10.80 16.16
C MET A 1 5.00 9.50 15.68
N SER A 2 4.24 9.52 14.58
CA SER A 2 3.69 8.29 13.98
C SER A 2 4.81 7.43 13.41
N LYS A 3 4.78 6.12 13.69
CA LYS A 3 5.85 5.20 13.28
C LYS A 3 5.73 4.93 11.78
N ARG A 4 6.76 5.26 11.01
CA ARG A 4 6.83 4.91 9.59
C ARG A 4 7.10 3.42 9.44
N VAL A 5 6.28 2.75 8.65
CA VAL A 5 6.39 1.31 8.35
C VAL A 5 6.44 1.10 6.84
N ARG A 6 7.08 0.02 6.40
CA ARG A 6 7.03 -0.43 5.00
C ARG A 6 5.78 -1.27 4.81
N PHE A 7 5.12 -1.13 3.67
CA PHE A 7 3.98 -1.95 3.29
C PHE A 7 4.20 -2.57 1.91
N SER A 8 3.54 -3.71 1.67
CA SER A 8 3.48 -4.36 0.37
C SER A 8 2.16 -5.13 0.29
N ILE A 9 1.31 -4.75 -0.66
CA ILE A 9 -0.03 -5.33 -0.84
C ILE A 9 -0.28 -5.65 -2.30
N VAL A 10 -1.09 -6.69 -2.55
CA VAL A 10 -1.59 -7.01 -3.89
C VAL A 10 -3.02 -6.51 -3.98
N ILE A 11 -3.30 -5.72 -5.01
CA ILE A 11 -4.64 -5.16 -5.30
C ILE A 11 -5.01 -5.45 -6.75
N GLU A 12 -6.30 -5.57 -7.03
CA GLU A 12 -6.78 -5.86 -8.38
C GLU A 12 -6.81 -4.61 -9.28
N ASP A 13 -6.96 -3.44 -8.66
CA ASP A 13 -6.99 -2.16 -9.36
C ASP A 13 -6.10 -1.14 -8.63
N PRO A 14 -4.93 -0.76 -9.20
CA PRO A 14 -4.02 0.16 -8.55
C PRO A 14 -4.57 1.58 -8.42
N HIS A 15 -5.61 1.95 -9.18
CA HIS A 15 -6.24 3.26 -9.05
C HIS A 15 -6.99 3.42 -7.71
N GLN A 16 -7.25 2.32 -7.00
CA GLN A 16 -7.86 2.33 -5.68
C GLN A 16 -6.87 2.69 -4.55
N LEU A 17 -5.56 2.81 -4.86
CA LEU A 17 -4.55 3.10 -3.85
C LEU A 17 -3.78 4.38 -4.16
N GLU A 18 -3.93 5.36 -3.27
CA GLU A 18 -3.22 6.63 -3.33
C GLU A 18 -2.55 6.98 -1.99
N VAL A 19 -1.72 8.02 -2.00
CA VAL A 19 -1.17 8.58 -0.76
C VAL A 19 -2.31 9.21 0.05
N GLY A 20 -2.37 8.89 1.34
CA GLY A 20 -3.49 9.23 2.23
C GLY A 20 -4.52 8.10 2.38
N ALA A 21 -4.51 7.09 1.50
CA ALA A 21 -5.40 5.95 1.61
C ALA A 21 -5.11 5.11 2.86
N GLY A 22 -6.18 4.59 3.46
CA GLY A 22 -6.10 3.64 4.56
C GLY A 22 -5.97 2.21 4.06
N ILE A 23 -4.96 1.49 4.54
CA ILE A 23 -4.75 0.07 4.24
C ILE A 23 -4.76 -0.74 5.52
N LYS A 24 -5.17 -2.02 5.42
CA LYS A 24 -5.07 -2.98 6.52
C LYS A 24 -3.97 -3.99 6.21
N GLN A 25 -2.92 -4.01 7.01
CA GLN A 25 -1.83 -4.98 6.88
C GLN A 25 -1.50 -5.56 8.26
N ASP A 26 -1.38 -6.88 8.34
CA ASP A 26 -1.08 -7.61 9.58
C ASP A 26 -2.01 -7.24 10.76
N GLY A 27 -3.29 -6.99 10.45
CA GLY A 27 -4.31 -6.58 11.43
C GLY A 27 -4.24 -5.11 11.86
N LEU A 28 -3.27 -4.33 11.39
CA LEU A 28 -3.13 -2.91 11.68
C LEU A 28 -3.71 -2.06 10.56
N PHE A 29 -4.39 -0.97 10.94
CA PHE A 29 -4.77 0.09 10.02
C PHE A 29 -3.60 1.06 9.87
N LEU A 30 -3.21 1.34 8.63
CA LEU A 30 -2.08 2.19 8.29
C LEU A 30 -2.52 3.21 7.23
N ILE A 31 -1.95 4.41 7.29
CA ILE A 31 -2.17 5.46 6.28
C ILE A 31 -0.97 5.50 5.34
N VAL A 32 -1.19 5.29 4.05
CA VAL A 32 -0.16 5.35 3.02
C VAL A 32 0.43 6.76 2.98
N THR A 33 1.74 6.89 3.12
CA THR A 33 2.45 8.19 3.04
C THR A 33 3.29 8.32 1.79
N LYS A 34 3.69 7.20 1.17
CA LYS A 34 4.43 7.20 -0.10
C LYS A 34 4.30 5.86 -0.80
N ILE A 35 3.92 5.87 -2.08
CA ILE A 35 4.04 4.71 -2.97
C ILE A 35 5.43 4.74 -3.61
N THR A 36 6.12 3.61 -3.62
CA THR A 36 7.49 3.49 -4.16
C THR A 36 7.58 2.60 -5.37
N LYS A 37 6.70 1.60 -5.48
CA LYS A 37 6.73 0.61 -6.54
C LYS A 37 5.33 0.11 -6.83
N VAL A 38 5.03 -0.06 -8.11
CA VAL A 38 3.80 -0.63 -8.65
C VAL A 38 4.22 -1.64 -9.72
N GLU A 39 3.93 -2.92 -9.52
CA GLU A 39 4.32 -4.02 -10.42
C GLU A 39 3.12 -4.88 -10.80
N PHE A 40 2.96 -5.14 -12.09
CA PHE A 40 1.94 -6.07 -12.59
C PHE A 40 2.42 -7.50 -12.37
N VAL A 41 1.71 -8.28 -11.56
CA VAL A 41 2.10 -9.66 -11.17
C VAL A 41 1.23 -10.73 -11.83
N ALA A 42 -0.01 -10.41 -12.22
CA ALA A 42 -0.88 -11.27 -13.03
C ALA A 42 -1.90 -10.42 -13.81
N SER A 43 -2.68 -11.04 -14.70
CA SER A 43 -3.59 -10.38 -15.67
C SER A 43 -4.47 -9.26 -15.13
N ARG A 44 -4.72 -9.22 -13.81
CA ARG A 44 -5.45 -8.16 -13.10
C ARG A 44 -4.90 -7.86 -11.70
N ALA A 45 -3.71 -8.31 -11.34
CA ALA A 45 -3.18 -8.13 -9.99
C ALA A 45 -1.93 -7.26 -10.03
N VAL A 46 -1.89 -6.28 -9.13
CA VAL A 46 -0.80 -5.32 -9.03
C VAL A 46 -0.24 -5.33 -7.62
N LEU A 47 1.06 -5.59 -7.52
CA LEU A 47 1.82 -5.44 -6.28
C LEU A 47 2.16 -3.97 -6.09
N VAL A 48 1.68 -3.38 -5.00
CA VAL A 48 1.99 -2.00 -4.62
C VAL A 48 2.75 -1.98 -3.31
N SER A 49 3.91 -1.32 -3.31
CA SER A 49 4.80 -1.26 -2.15
C SER A 49 5.21 0.17 -1.84
N GLY A 50 5.35 0.47 -0.56
CA GLY A 50 5.64 1.82 -0.13
C GLY A 50 5.85 1.98 1.36
N TYR A 51 5.53 3.16 1.85
CA TYR A 51 5.58 3.54 3.24
C TYR A 51 4.22 4.00 3.73
N ALA A 52 3.92 3.66 4.97
CA ALA A 52 2.72 4.06 5.66
C ALA A 52 3.06 4.50 7.10
N THR A 53 2.13 5.17 7.75
CA THR A 53 2.20 5.51 9.17
C THR A 53 1.08 4.84 9.92
N LYS A 54 1.40 4.34 11.11
CA LYS A 54 0.41 3.93 12.11
C LYS A 54 -0.10 5.14 12.88
#